data_AF-A0A9W8KH09-F1
#
_entry.id   AF-A0A9W8KH09-F1
#
_cell.length_a   1.000
_cell.length_b   1.000
_cell.length_c   1.000
_cell.angle_alpha   90.00
_cell.angle_beta   90.00
_cell.angle_gamma   90.00
#
_symmetry.space_group_name_H-M   'P 1'
#
loop_
_entity.id
_entity.type
_entity.pdbx_description
1 polymer ?
#
loop_
_entity_poly.entity_id
_entity_poly.type
_entity_poly.pdbx_seq_one_letter_code
_entity_poly.pdbx_strand_id
1 'polypeptide(L)'
;MHPALADHLNPGCVDLAERLMSCHAENRWAKFFGKCNALSEALNRCLDGEFEMRRKKQLVEARERKARIKAIWDETKADDEEHSAFERAQRERAQAKQKQDQ
;
A
#
# COMPACT_ATOMS: atom_id res chain seq x y z
N MET A 1 -20.32 -17.82 3.64
CA MET A 1 -20.24 -16.56 2.88
C MET A 1 -18.76 -16.21 2.78
N HIS A 2 -18.20 -16.14 1.57
CA HIS A 2 -16.79 -15.79 1.35
C HIS A 2 -16.66 -14.29 1.00
N PRO A 3 -15.52 -13.63 1.27
CA PRO A 3 -15.26 -12.29 0.76
C PRO A 3 -15.30 -12.29 -0.77
N ALA A 4 -15.56 -11.13 -1.39
CA ALA A 4 -15.59 -11.02 -2.86
C ALA A 4 -14.30 -11.58 -3.47
N LEU A 5 -14.43 -12.70 -4.17
CA LEU A 5 -13.32 -13.36 -4.84
C LEU A 5 -13.02 -12.62 -6.12
N ALA A 6 -11.76 -12.32 -6.34
CA ALA A 6 -11.28 -11.88 -7.64
C ALA A 6 -10.20 -12.87 -8.03
N ASP A 7 -10.44 -13.64 -9.10
CA ASP A 7 -9.58 -14.77 -9.49
C ASP A 7 -8.14 -14.32 -9.75
N HIS A 8 -7.96 -13.11 -10.28
CA HIS A 8 -6.65 -12.49 -10.50
C HIS A 8 -5.93 -12.07 -9.20
N LEU A 9 -6.64 -11.91 -8.09
CA LEU A 9 -6.07 -11.57 -6.79
C LEU A 9 -5.70 -12.80 -5.96
N ASN A 10 -6.33 -13.95 -6.23
CA ASN A 10 -6.28 -15.13 -5.35
C ASN A 10 -5.97 -16.42 -6.13
N PRO A 11 -4.86 -16.47 -6.90
CA PRO A 11 -4.58 -17.59 -7.80
C PRO A 11 -4.39 -18.93 -7.07
N GLY A 12 -4.00 -18.93 -5.78
CA GLY A 12 -3.82 -20.15 -5.00
C GLY A 12 -5.10 -20.74 -4.43
N CYS A 13 -6.21 -19.99 -4.44
CA CYS A 13 -7.48 -20.39 -3.82
C CYS A 13 -8.60 -20.68 -4.85
N VAL A 14 -8.32 -20.57 -6.15
CA VAL A 14 -9.30 -20.77 -7.23
C VAL A 14 -9.93 -22.17 -7.17
N ASP A 15 -9.13 -23.22 -7.01
CA ASP A 15 -9.62 -24.60 -6.92
C ASP A 15 -10.62 -24.81 -5.77
N LEU A 16 -10.40 -24.17 -4.63
CA LEU A 16 -11.30 -24.23 -3.46
C LEU A 16 -12.60 -23.47 -3.72
N ALA A 17 -12.51 -22.35 -4.44
CA ALA A 17 -13.66 -21.58 -4.83
C ALA A 17 -14.54 -22.33 -5.84
N GLU A 18 -13.95 -22.95 -6.85
CA GLU A 18 -14.67 -23.80 -7.81
C GLU A 18 -15.39 -24.96 -7.11
N ARG A 19 -14.71 -25.65 -6.19
CA ARG A 19 -15.32 -26.71 -5.37
C ARG A 19 -16.49 -26.20 -4.53
N LEU A 20 -16.35 -25.02 -3.94
CA LEU A 20 -17.43 -24.40 -3.16
C LEU A 20 -18.62 -24.01 -4.06
N MET A 21 -18.35 -23.47 -5.26
CA MET A 21 -19.38 -23.15 -6.25
C MET A 21 -20.14 -24.40 -6.69
N SER A 22 -19.43 -25.49 -7.02
CA SER A 22 -20.04 -26.77 -7.37
C SER A 22 -20.90 -27.32 -6.22
N CYS A 23 -20.40 -27.26 -4.97
CA CYS A 23 -21.18 -27.65 -3.80
C CYS A 23 -22.47 -26.83 -3.68
N HIS A 24 -22.42 -25.52 -3.88
CA HIS A 24 -23.59 -24.65 -3.84
C HIS A 24 -24.58 -24.91 -4.99
N ALA A 25 -24.08 -25.27 -6.18
CA ALA A 25 -24.90 -25.58 -7.35
C ALA A 25 -25.69 -26.89 -7.15
N GLU A 26 -25.01 -27.93 -6.64
CA GLU A 26 -25.59 -29.24 -6.32
C GLU A 26 -26.55 -29.18 -5.13
N ASN A 27 -26.26 -28.32 -4.15
CA ASN A 27 -26.94 -28.29 -2.86
C ASN A 27 -27.67 -26.97 -2.61
N ARG A 28 -28.50 -26.56 -3.57
CA ARG A 28 -29.16 -25.24 -3.60
C ARG A 28 -29.91 -24.86 -2.30
N TRP A 29 -30.52 -25.83 -1.64
CA TRP A 29 -31.21 -25.66 -0.35
C TRP A 29 -30.32 -26.04 0.84
N ALA A 30 -29.61 -27.16 0.74
CA ALA A 30 -28.76 -27.68 1.83
C ALA A 30 -27.51 -26.82 2.11
N LYS A 31 -27.12 -25.92 1.21
CA LYS A 31 -26.08 -24.90 1.46
C LYS A 31 -26.43 -23.98 2.64
N PHE A 32 -27.72 -23.68 2.84
CA PHE A 32 -28.19 -22.84 3.95
C PHE A 32 -28.19 -23.58 5.30
N PHE A 33 -28.17 -24.92 5.26
CA PHE A 33 -28.08 -25.78 6.43
C PHE A 33 -26.63 -26.20 6.74
N GLY A 34 -25.65 -25.58 6.10
CA GLY A 34 -24.22 -25.78 6.40
C GLY A 34 -23.56 -26.96 5.69
N LYS A 35 -24.21 -27.59 4.70
CA LYS A 35 -23.65 -28.75 3.96
C LYS A 35 -22.30 -28.45 3.27
N CYS A 36 -22.04 -27.19 2.91
CA CYS A 36 -20.81 -26.75 2.26
C CYS A 36 -19.84 -25.99 3.21
N ASN A 37 -20.08 -26.00 4.53
CA ASN A 37 -19.30 -25.17 5.47
C ASN A 37 -17.82 -25.57 5.54
N ALA A 38 -17.49 -26.85 5.43
CA ALA A 38 -16.10 -27.31 5.43
C ALA A 38 -15.29 -26.72 4.25
N LEU A 39 -15.89 -26.67 3.05
CA LEU A 39 -15.29 -26.04 1.87
C LEU A 39 -15.21 -24.52 2.05
N SER A 40 -16.24 -23.90 2.62
CA SER A 40 -16.24 -22.46 2.90
C SER A 40 -15.14 -22.08 3.90
N GLU A 41 -14.91 -22.91 4.92
CA GLU A 41 -13.87 -22.67 5.92
C GLU A 41 -12.48 -22.87 5.34
N ALA A 42 -12.28 -23.90 4.51
CA ALA A 42 -11.03 -24.11 3.78
C ALA A 42 -10.71 -22.93 2.85
N LEU A 43 -11.70 -22.44 2.10
CA LEU A 43 -11.54 -21.28 1.23
C LEU A 43 -11.18 -20.03 2.03
N ASN A 44 -11.87 -19.76 3.14
CA ASN A 44 -11.58 -18.60 4.00
C ASN A 44 -10.15 -18.66 4.54
N ARG A 45 -9.69 -19.82 5.03
CA ARG A 45 -8.31 -19.99 5.52
C ARG A 45 -7.28 -19.74 4.43
N CYS A 46 -7.56 -20.15 3.20
CA CYS A 46 -6.70 -19.88 2.05
C CYS A 46 -6.60 -18.38 1.76
N LEU A 47 -7.74 -17.70 1.68
CA LEU A 47 -7.82 -16.26 1.43
C LEU A 47 -7.18 -15.43 2.53
N ASP A 48 -7.35 -15.82 3.79
CA ASP A 48 -6.72 -15.16 4.93
C ASP A 48 -5.18 -15.26 4.83
N GLY A 49 -4.67 -16.42 4.40
CA GLY A 49 -3.25 -16.62 4.15
C GLY A 49 -2.70 -15.71 3.05
N GLU A 50 -3.37 -15.67 1.89
CA GLU A 50 -2.98 -14.80 0.78
C GLU A 50 -3.09 -13.31 1.15
N PHE A 51 -4.14 -12.95 1.89
CA PHE A 51 -4.34 -11.60 2.38
C PHE A 51 -3.21 -11.16 3.30
N GLU A 52 -2.81 -11.99 4.27
CA GLU A 52 -1.70 -11.66 5.18
C GLU A 52 -0.36 -11.56 4.44
N MET A 53 -0.11 -12.43 3.45
CA MET A 53 1.08 -12.33 2.61
C MET A 53 1.11 -11.02 1.83
N ARG A 54 0.00 -10.66 1.18
CA ARG A 54 -0.13 -9.38 0.47
C ARG A 54 0.03 -8.20 1.42
N ARG A 55 -0.62 -8.24 2.58
CA ARG A 55 -0.56 -7.19 3.61
C ARG A 55 0.88 -6.95 4.07
N LYS A 56 1.66 -8.01 4.32
CA LYS A 56 3.09 -7.90 4.68
C LYS A 56 3.90 -7.24 3.56
N LYS A 57 3.70 -7.67 2.31
CA LYS A 57 4.36 -7.07 1.14
C LYS A 57 4.05 -5.59 1.01
N GLN A 58 2.77 -5.21 1.03
CA GLN A 58 2.34 -3.82 0.93
C GLN A 58 2.90 -2.97 2.08
N LEU A 59 3.01 -3.53 3.29
CA LEU A 59 3.56 -2.83 4.44
C LEU A 59 5.07 -2.54 4.30
N VAL A 60 5.84 -3.46 3.71
CA VAL A 60 7.25 -3.23 3.38
C VAL A 60 7.37 -2.14 2.31
N GLU A 61 6.65 -2.29 1.19
CA GLU A 61 6.67 -1.32 0.09
C GLU A 61 6.21 0.08 0.54
N ALA A 62 5.20 0.17 1.41
CA ALA A 62 4.72 1.43 1.94
C ALA A 62 5.77 2.12 2.82
N ARG A 63 6.52 1.35 3.63
CA ARG A 63 7.62 1.89 4.45
C ARG A 63 8.76 2.41 3.58
N GLU A 64 9.17 1.64 2.57
CA GLU A 64 10.20 2.05 1.62
C GLU A 64 9.80 3.31 0.84
N ARG A 65 8.57 3.35 0.34
CA ARG A 65 8.03 4.53 -0.35
C ARG A 65 7.99 5.74 0.58
N LYS A 66 7.55 5.57 1.83
CA LYS A 66 7.51 6.66 2.82
C LYS A 66 8.91 7.17 3.14
N ALA A 67 9.89 6.27 3.31
CA ALA A 67 11.28 6.63 3.56
C ALA A 67 11.88 7.42 2.38
N ARG A 68 11.70 6.93 1.15
CA ARG A 68 12.16 7.61 -0.07
C ARG A 68 11.56 9.00 -0.22
N ILE A 69 10.23 9.11 -0.06
CA ILE A 69 9.55 10.39 -0.14
C ILE A 69 10.08 11.33 0.93
N LYS A 70 10.21 10.87 2.18
CA LYS A 70 10.76 11.70 3.26
C LYS A 70 12.16 12.22 2.94
N ALA A 71 13.05 11.37 2.43
CA ALA A 71 14.40 11.78 2.06
C ALA A 71 14.39 12.90 1.01
N ILE A 72 13.56 12.77 -0.03
CA ILE A 72 13.40 13.81 -1.06
C ILE A 72 12.89 15.12 -0.44
N TRP A 73 11.88 15.05 0.46
CA TRP A 73 11.38 16.25 1.14
C TRP A 73 12.43 16.91 2.06
N ASP A 74 13.26 16.12 2.73
CA ASP A 74 14.33 16.65 3.59
C ASP A 74 15.41 17.32 2.73
N GLU A 75 15.79 16.72 1.61
CA GLU A 75 16.76 17.28 0.64
C GLU A 75 16.25 18.58 0.03
N THR A 76 15.01 18.60 -0.49
CA THR A 76 14.41 19.82 -1.05
C THR A 76 14.36 20.97 -0.02
N LYS A 77 14.08 20.65 1.25
CA LYS A 77 14.10 21.67 2.30
C LYS A 77 15.50 22.22 2.57
N ALA A 78 16.52 21.36 2.56
CA ALA A 78 17.90 21.78 2.74
C ALA A 78 18.34 22.70 1.59
N ASP A 79 18.04 22.31 0.34
CA ASP A 79 18.34 23.11 -0.85
C ASP A 79 17.65 24.48 -0.80
N ASP A 80 16.36 24.53 -0.40
CA ASP A 80 15.60 25.78 -0.23
C ASP A 80 16.21 26.67 0.86
N GLU A 81 16.63 26.08 1.99
CA GLU A 81 17.30 26.79 3.08
C GLU A 81 18.65 27.36 2.64
N GLU A 82 19.47 26.57 1.94
CA GLU A 82 20.76 27.00 1.39
C GLU A 82 20.58 28.14 0.37
N HIS A 83 19.64 28.01 -0.56
CA HIS A 83 19.33 29.04 -1.54
C HIS A 83 18.90 30.34 -0.85
N SER A 84 18.01 30.26 0.15
CA SER A 84 17.57 31.42 0.91
C SER A 84 18.70 32.09 1.72
N ALA A 85 19.66 31.32 2.23
CA ALA A 85 20.83 31.83 2.93
C ALA A 85 21.78 32.56 1.97
N PHE A 86 22.03 31.98 0.79
CA PHE A 86 22.82 32.60 -0.26
C PHE A 86 22.22 33.93 -0.72
N GLU A 87 20.91 33.96 -1.01
CA GLU A 87 20.22 35.18 -1.42
C GLU A 87 20.33 36.29 -0.35
N ARG A 88 20.18 35.95 0.93
CA ARG A 88 20.37 36.90 2.04
C ARG A 88 21.79 37.45 2.08
N ALA A 89 22.80 36.59 1.99
CA ALA A 89 24.20 37.01 1.99
C ALA A 89 24.55 37.92 0.79
N GLN A 90 23.99 37.64 -0.39
CA GLN A 90 24.17 38.51 -1.57
C GLN A 90 23.55 39.89 -1.37
N ARG A 91 22.33 39.95 -0.81
CA ARG A 91 21.65 41.22 -0.49
C ARG A 91 22.46 42.05 0.52
N GLU A 92 22.97 41.42 1.56
CA GLU A 92 23.80 42.09 2.58
C GLU A 92 25.08 42.66 1.97
N ARG A 93 25.78 41.90 1.12
CA ARG A 93 26.97 42.37 0.40
C ARG A 93 26.67 43.55 -0.51
N ALA A 94 25.57 43.49 -1.25
CA ALA A 94 25.13 44.58 -2.12
C ALA A 94 24.83 45.85 -1.33
N GLN A 95 24.13 45.73 -0.19
CA GLN A 95 23.84 46.86 0.70
C GLN A 95 25.11 47.45 1.33
N ALA A 96 26.06 46.61 1.73
CA ALA A 96 27.34 47.07 2.31
C ALA A 96 28.16 47.86 1.29
N LYS A 97 28.22 47.41 0.03
CA LYS A 97 28.88 48.13 -1.06
C LYS A 97 28.21 49.48 -1.33
N GLN A 98 26.87 49.51 -1.40
CA GLN A 98 26.12 50.76 -1.60
C GLN A 98 26.37 51.80 -0.50
N LYS A 99 26.58 51.36 0.75
CA LYS A 99 26.91 52.25 1.87
C LYS A 99 28.35 52.78 1.85
N GLN A 100 29.28 52.08 1.20
CA GLN A 100 30.66 52.53 1.05
C GLN A 100 30.82 53.57 -0.09
N ASP A 101 29.95 53.49 -1.10
CA ASP A 101 29.94 54.39 -2.25
C ASP A 101 29.17 55.71 -2.00
N GLN A 102 28.56 55.88 -0.81
CA GLN A 102 27.86 57.10 -0.35
C GLN A 102 28.73 57.89 0.63
#